data_AF-A0A239WNS5-F1
#
_entry.id   AF-A0A239WNS5-F1
#
_cell.length_a   1.000
_cell.length_b   1.000
_cell.length_c   1.000
_cell.angle_alpha   90.00
_cell.angle_beta   90.00
_cell.angle_gamma   90.00
#
_symmetry.space_group_name_H-M   'P 1'
#
loop_
_entity.id
_entity.type
_entity.pdbx_description
1 polymer ?
#
loop_
_entity_poly.entity_id
_entity_poly.type
_entity_poly.pdbx_seq_one_letter_code
_entity_poly.pdbx_strand_id
1 'polypeptide(L)'
;MTKFQKSVTFITSIIATIGFSIWLYNERTYEPAIGLIISLGGIISSLTVNKKYKNRRIKGEIKFDYSNNNGIYIIGENELTFETKWSKASDQSIHLYNDPNVISGIAIANSVYDIENIKDASQYDFSSRSRTVEKHGIAVLKNKYGNYAVIKILEIKDNSRGALKDELHFKYLINPDGKTDFS
;
A
#
# COMPACT_ATOMS: atom_id res chain seq x y z
N MET A 1 9.63 14.66 5.68
CA MET A 1 10.60 14.13 6.66
C MET A 1 11.41 13.03 5.98
N THR A 2 12.71 13.25 5.79
CA THR A 2 13.62 12.28 5.15
C THR A 2 13.84 11.07 6.08
N LYS A 3 14.31 9.93 5.54
CA LYS A 3 14.64 8.74 6.36
C LYS A 3 15.60 9.09 7.50
N PHE A 4 16.60 9.94 7.21
CA PHE A 4 17.57 10.43 8.19
C PHE A 4 16.90 11.21 9.33
N GLN A 5 16.01 12.15 9.02
CA GLN A 5 15.27 12.91 10.03
C GLN A 5 14.43 12.01 10.93
N LYS A 6 13.80 10.96 10.39
CA LYS A 6 13.04 9.97 11.19
C LYS A 6 13.92 9.20 12.17
N SER A 7 15.11 8.76 11.75
CA SER A 7 16.07 8.09 12.65
C SER A 7 16.51 9.00 13.78
N VAL A 8 16.82 10.27 13.48
CA VAL A 8 17.25 11.23 14.51
C VAL A 8 16.13 11.48 15.53
N THR A 9 14.89 11.70 15.09
CA THR A 9 13.74 11.90 15.99
C THR A 9 13.48 10.66 16.86
N PHE A 10 13.60 9.45 16.31
CA PHE A 10 13.41 8.21 17.06
C PHE A 10 14.46 8.05 18.17
N ILE A 11 15.75 8.20 17.84
CA ILE A 11 16.85 8.03 18.79
C ILE A 11 16.76 9.07 19.92
N THR A 12 16.55 10.33 19.59
CA THR A 12 16.42 11.41 20.58
C THR A 12 15.22 11.20 21.51
N SER A 13 14.10 10.69 20.98
CA SER A 13 12.91 10.38 21.78
C SER A 13 13.12 9.20 22.74
N ILE A 14 13.92 8.19 22.36
CA ILE A 14 14.30 7.09 23.27
C ILE A 14 15.16 7.61 24.42
N ILE A 15 16.20 8.39 24.10
CA ILE A 15 17.10 8.96 25.11
C ILE A 15 16.31 9.83 26.09
N ALA A 16 15.41 10.68 25.57
CA ALA A 16 14.54 11.52 26.40
C ALA A 16 13.62 10.66 27.29
N THR A 17 13.02 9.59 26.77
CA THR A 17 12.15 8.69 27.54
C THR A 17 12.90 8.05 28.71
N ILE A 18 14.14 7.60 28.48
CA ILE A 18 15.00 7.05 29.54
C ILE A 18 15.33 8.12 30.58
N GLY A 19 15.74 9.32 30.14
CA GLY A 19 16.07 10.43 31.04
C GLY A 19 14.89 10.85 31.91
N PHE A 20 13.70 11.03 31.32
CA PHE A 20 12.49 11.36 32.08
C PHE A 20 12.02 10.22 32.99
N SER A 21 12.25 8.95 32.63
CA SER A 21 11.94 7.80 33.49
C SER A 21 12.82 7.78 34.74
N ILE A 22 14.12 8.03 34.57
CA ILE A 22 15.08 8.13 35.69
C ILE A 22 14.72 9.33 36.57
N TRP A 23 14.40 10.47 35.97
CA TRP A 23 13.99 11.65 36.71
C TRP A 23 12.69 11.41 37.51
N LEU A 24 11.67 10.80 36.90
CA LEU A 24 10.42 10.44 37.60
C LEU A 24 10.63 9.45 38.75
N TYR A 25 11.60 8.54 38.61
CA TYR A 25 11.93 7.58 39.65
C TYR A 25 12.58 8.24 40.87
N ASN A 26 13.50 9.17 40.62
CA ASN A 26 14.21 9.90 41.67
C ASN A 26 13.33 11.00 42.30
N GLU A 27 12.51 11.66 41.49
CA GLU A 27 11.64 12.75 41.89
C GLU A 27 10.21 12.44 41.45
N ARG A 28 9.33 12.15 42.42
CA ARG A 28 7.91 11.88 42.17
C ARG A 28 7.11 13.17 41.95
N THR A 29 7.55 14.00 41.01
CA THR A 29 6.89 15.24 40.61
C THR A 29 6.18 15.07 39.26
N TYR A 30 5.29 16.00 38.92
CA TYR A 30 4.49 15.92 37.68
C TYR A 30 5.26 16.34 36.42
N GLU A 31 6.37 17.07 36.57
CA GLU A 31 7.17 17.58 35.45
C GLU A 31 7.81 16.47 34.58
N PRO A 32 8.49 15.45 35.14
CA PRO A 32 9.04 14.36 34.33
C PRO A 32 7.94 13.53 33.64
N ALA A 33 6.73 13.48 34.20
CA ALA A 33 5.60 12.79 33.57
C ALA A 33 5.16 13.46 32.25
N ILE A 34 5.19 14.80 32.19
CA ILE A 34 4.91 15.54 30.94
C ILE A 34 5.99 15.24 29.89
N GLY A 35 7.25 15.21 30.31
CA GLY A 35 8.38 14.86 29.44
C GLY A 35 8.25 13.45 28.84
N LEU A 36 7.82 12.46 29.64
CA LEU A 36 7.55 11.10 29.17
C LEU A 36 6.43 11.05 28.12
N ILE A 37 5.33 11.77 28.32
CA ILE A 37 4.23 11.79 27.36
C ILE A 37 4.71 12.33 26.00
N ILE A 38 5.50 13.41 26.02
CA ILE A 38 6.05 14.03 24.80
C ILE A 38 7.05 13.09 24.11
N SER A 39 7.97 12.48 24.86
CA SER A 39 8.99 11.60 24.29
C SER A 39 8.39 10.30 23.72
N LEU A 40 7.39 9.73 24.40
CA LEU A 40 6.61 8.60 23.88
C LEU A 40 5.86 8.98 22.60
N GLY A 41 5.29 10.19 22.52
CA GLY A 41 4.68 10.73 21.30
C GLY A 41 5.68 10.84 20.13
N GLY A 42 6.92 11.24 20.39
CA GLY A 42 8.02 11.26 19.43
C GLY A 42 8.36 9.86 18.88
N ILE A 43 8.40 8.85 19.76
CA ILE A 43 8.58 7.45 19.37
C ILE A 43 7.41 7.00 18.49
N ILE A 44 6.17 7.14 18.94
CA ILE A 44 4.96 6.69 18.21
C ILE A 44 4.85 7.38 16.84
N SER A 45 5.11 8.68 16.76
CA SER A 45 5.05 9.43 15.50
C SER A 45 6.12 8.99 14.50
N SER A 46 7.33 8.67 14.97
CA SER A 46 8.41 8.17 14.11
C SER A 46 8.16 6.75 13.58
N LEU A 47 7.45 5.92 14.37
CA LEU A 47 6.98 4.59 14.00
C LEU A 47 5.77 4.63 13.06
N THR A 48 5.11 5.78 12.92
CA THR A 48 3.97 5.91 12.01
C THR A 48 4.45 5.78 10.56
N VAL A 49 4.15 4.62 9.98
CA VAL A 49 4.41 4.26 8.58
C VAL A 49 3.80 5.31 7.65
N ASN A 50 4.50 5.58 6.54
CA ASN A 50 4.09 6.54 5.53
C ASN A 50 2.69 6.17 4.98
N LYS A 51 1.64 6.85 5.48
CA LYS A 51 0.24 6.59 5.12
C LYS A 51 -0.06 6.83 3.63
N LYS A 52 0.85 7.47 2.89
CA LYS A 52 0.63 7.89 1.51
C LYS A 52 0.51 6.72 0.52
N TYR A 53 1.20 5.60 0.76
CA TYR A 53 1.25 4.44 -0.15
C TYR A 53 0.67 3.16 0.48
N LYS A 54 -0.26 3.31 1.43
CA LYS A 54 -0.92 2.20 2.10
C LYS A 54 -2.37 2.53 2.45
N ASN A 55 -3.29 1.64 2.12
CA ASN A 55 -4.68 1.68 2.59
C ASN A 55 -5.08 0.32 3.18
N ARG A 56 -5.50 0.31 4.45
CA ARG A 56 -5.86 -0.93 5.17
C ARG A 56 -7.26 -1.47 4.83
N ARG A 57 -8.07 -0.69 4.11
CA ARG A 57 -9.43 -1.10 3.75
C ARG A 57 -9.42 -2.23 2.75
N ILE A 58 -10.43 -3.09 2.81
CA ILE A 58 -10.66 -4.18 1.84
C ILE A 58 -11.24 -3.70 0.52
N LYS A 59 -11.79 -2.49 0.46
CA LYS A 59 -12.32 -1.89 -0.76
C LYS A 59 -12.10 -0.39 -0.78
N GLY A 60 -12.00 0.18 -1.98
CA GLY A 60 -11.94 1.63 -2.15
C GLY A 60 -11.36 2.04 -3.50
N GLU A 61 -11.14 3.34 -3.62
CA GLU A 61 -10.50 3.97 -4.77
C GLU A 61 -9.24 4.69 -4.30
N ILE A 62 -8.16 4.55 -5.05
CA ILE A 62 -6.85 5.08 -4.73
C ILE A 62 -6.33 5.90 -5.90
N LYS A 63 -5.84 7.10 -5.60
CA LYS A 63 -5.00 7.90 -6.50
C LYS A 63 -3.63 8.04 -5.89
N PHE A 64 -2.60 7.62 -6.61
CA PHE A 64 -1.21 7.79 -6.16
C PHE A 64 -0.28 7.99 -7.33
N ASP A 65 0.86 8.61 -7.04
CA ASP A 65 1.94 8.79 -8.00
C ASP A 65 2.77 7.51 -8.09
N TYR A 66 2.67 6.81 -9.22
CA TYR A 66 3.32 5.51 -9.46
C TYR A 66 4.80 5.63 -9.84
N SER A 67 5.32 6.83 -10.08
CA SER A 67 6.77 7.04 -10.24
C SER A 67 7.50 7.14 -8.91
N ASN A 68 6.74 7.32 -7.83
CA ASN A 68 7.24 7.32 -6.46
C ASN A 68 7.10 5.95 -5.79
N ASN A 69 7.82 5.75 -4.66
CA ASN A 69 7.80 4.52 -3.86
C ASN A 69 8.06 3.24 -4.69
N ASN A 70 8.92 3.33 -5.71
CA ASN A 70 9.20 2.23 -6.65
C ASN A 70 7.94 1.65 -7.34
N GLY A 71 6.91 2.48 -7.52
CA GLY A 71 5.62 2.06 -8.07
C GLY A 71 4.82 1.16 -7.14
N ILE A 72 5.17 1.10 -5.85
CA ILE A 72 4.53 0.20 -4.89
C ILE A 72 3.37 0.91 -4.17
N TYR A 73 2.22 0.24 -4.09
CA TYR A 73 1.10 0.63 -3.24
C TYR A 73 0.51 -0.59 -2.51
N ILE A 74 0.31 -0.47 -1.20
CA ILE A 74 -0.18 -1.55 -0.35
C ILE A 74 -1.68 -1.39 -0.07
N ILE A 75 -2.47 -2.41 -0.33
CA ILE A 75 -3.88 -2.50 0.05
C ILE A 75 -4.11 -3.65 1.04
N GLY A 76 -5.12 -3.49 1.90
CA GLY A 76 -5.46 -4.48 2.93
C GLY A 76 -4.48 -4.52 4.11
N GLU A 77 -4.64 -5.54 4.95
CA GLU A 77 -3.87 -5.75 6.17
C GLU A 77 -3.78 -7.24 6.52
N ASN A 78 -2.73 -7.63 7.26
CA ASN A 78 -2.46 -9.02 7.68
C ASN A 78 -2.45 -9.98 6.47
N GLU A 79 -3.16 -11.11 6.56
CA GLU A 79 -3.25 -12.13 5.49
C GLU A 79 -3.98 -11.63 4.24
N LEU A 80 -4.72 -10.52 4.35
CA LEU A 80 -5.37 -9.82 3.25
C LEU A 80 -4.52 -8.68 2.69
N THR A 81 -3.21 -8.68 2.95
CA THR A 81 -2.28 -7.69 2.40
C THR A 81 -1.97 -8.01 0.94
N PHE A 82 -2.04 -7.00 0.08
CA PHE A 82 -1.55 -7.04 -1.29
C PHE A 82 -0.61 -5.86 -1.52
N GLU A 83 0.63 -6.17 -1.89
CA GLU A 83 1.60 -5.19 -2.33
C GLU A 83 1.57 -5.12 -3.86
N THR A 84 0.97 -4.07 -4.40
CA THR A 84 0.89 -3.86 -5.85
C THR A 84 2.16 -3.16 -6.33
N LYS A 85 2.67 -3.52 -7.51
CA LYS A 85 3.85 -2.88 -8.12
C LYS A 85 3.56 -2.51 -9.56
N TRP A 86 3.78 -1.24 -9.88
CA TRP A 86 3.42 -0.64 -11.16
C TRP A 86 4.62 0.00 -11.83
N SER A 87 4.61 0.04 -13.16
CA SER A 87 5.53 0.87 -13.93
C SER A 87 4.86 1.44 -15.18
N LYS A 88 5.47 2.49 -15.72
CA LYS A 88 5.00 3.21 -16.88
C LYS A 88 4.97 2.30 -18.12
N ALA A 89 3.85 2.32 -18.85
CA ALA A 89 3.75 1.77 -20.20
C ALA A 89 3.31 2.88 -21.19
N SER A 90 2.09 3.38 -21.01
CA SER A 90 1.54 4.52 -21.78
C SER A 90 0.52 5.32 -20.95
N ASP A 91 -0.16 6.29 -21.57
CA ASP A 91 -1.33 6.98 -21.03
C ASP A 91 -2.63 6.14 -21.13
N GLN A 92 -2.58 5.00 -21.82
CA GLN A 92 -3.71 4.07 -22.00
C GLN A 92 -3.48 2.70 -21.34
N SER A 93 -2.28 2.43 -20.83
CA SER A 93 -1.93 1.14 -20.24
C SER A 93 -0.82 1.27 -19.21
N ILE A 94 -0.77 0.33 -18.27
CA ILE A 94 0.21 0.32 -17.19
C ILE A 94 0.72 -1.11 -16.93
N HIS A 95 2.00 -1.25 -16.62
CA HIS A 95 2.56 -2.56 -16.28
C HIS A 95 2.33 -2.88 -14.80
N LEU A 96 1.85 -4.09 -14.53
CA LEU A 96 1.71 -4.70 -13.21
C LEU A 96 2.71 -5.85 -13.06
N TYR A 97 3.31 -5.99 -11.88
CA TYR A 97 4.32 -7.02 -11.59
C TYR A 97 3.96 -7.83 -10.34
N ASN A 98 4.30 -9.13 -10.35
CA ASN A 98 4.23 -10.01 -9.20
C ASN A 98 5.55 -10.06 -8.37
N ASP A 99 6.50 -9.16 -8.64
CA ASP A 99 7.77 -9.08 -7.90
C ASP A 99 7.66 -8.93 -6.38
N PRO A 100 6.65 -8.22 -5.83
CA PRO A 100 6.56 -8.06 -4.39
C PRO A 100 6.42 -9.40 -3.66
N ASN A 101 7.16 -9.55 -2.54
CA ASN A 101 7.27 -10.82 -1.82
C ASN A 101 5.94 -11.41 -1.33
N VAL A 102 4.91 -10.59 -1.14
CA VAL A 102 3.58 -11.01 -0.65
C VAL A 102 2.70 -11.53 -1.81
N ILE A 103 3.01 -11.19 -3.06
CA ILE A 103 2.24 -11.59 -4.24
C ILE A 103 2.73 -12.95 -4.73
N SER A 104 1.78 -13.83 -5.06
CA SER A 104 2.04 -15.13 -5.67
C SER A 104 1.76 -15.14 -7.17
N GLY A 105 0.86 -14.27 -7.66
CA GLY A 105 0.51 -14.21 -9.07
C GLY A 105 -0.31 -12.98 -9.42
N ILE A 106 -0.24 -12.61 -10.70
CA ILE A 106 -1.08 -11.58 -11.31
C ILE A 106 -1.69 -12.07 -12.62
N ALA A 107 -2.92 -11.65 -12.91
CA ALA A 107 -3.62 -11.99 -14.15
C ALA A 107 -4.46 -10.82 -14.66
N ILE A 108 -4.88 -10.89 -15.92
CA ILE A 108 -5.81 -9.94 -16.53
C ILE A 108 -7.18 -10.61 -16.64
N ALA A 109 -8.21 -9.95 -16.12
CA ALA A 109 -9.59 -10.39 -16.30
C ALA A 109 -10.12 -9.91 -17.65
N ASN A 110 -9.91 -10.72 -18.69
CA ASN A 110 -10.43 -10.44 -20.02
C ASN A 110 -11.96 -10.57 -20.06
N SER A 111 -12.61 -9.78 -20.92
CA SER A 111 -14.07 -9.85 -21.16
C SER A 111 -14.95 -9.53 -19.94
N VAL A 112 -14.42 -8.78 -18.97
CA VAL A 112 -15.15 -8.32 -17.78
C VAL A 112 -15.06 -6.80 -17.70
N TYR A 113 -16.21 -6.13 -17.56
CA TYR A 113 -16.29 -4.67 -17.52
C TYR A 113 -16.15 -4.09 -16.12
N ASP A 114 -16.68 -4.78 -15.11
CA ASP A 114 -16.67 -4.34 -13.73
C ASP A 114 -16.26 -5.45 -12.76
N ILE A 115 -15.71 -5.05 -11.62
CA ILE A 115 -15.19 -5.97 -10.61
C ILE A 115 -16.28 -6.90 -10.08
N GLU A 116 -17.53 -6.43 -10.04
CA GLU A 116 -18.70 -7.19 -9.58
C GLU A 116 -19.12 -8.29 -10.58
N ASN A 117 -18.53 -8.37 -11.78
CA ASN A 117 -18.82 -9.43 -12.74
C ASN A 117 -17.86 -10.63 -12.66
N ILE A 118 -16.86 -10.58 -11.77
CA ILE A 118 -15.90 -11.67 -11.59
C ILE A 118 -16.49 -12.74 -10.67
N LYS A 119 -16.93 -13.86 -11.27
CA LYS A 119 -17.47 -15.00 -10.53
C LYS A 119 -16.41 -15.92 -9.95
N ASP A 120 -15.27 -16.06 -10.63
CA ASP A 120 -14.18 -16.92 -10.19
C ASP A 120 -12.82 -16.39 -10.63
N ALA A 121 -12.15 -15.70 -9.70
CA ALA A 121 -10.81 -15.17 -9.86
C ALA A 121 -9.71 -16.22 -10.07
N SER A 122 -9.95 -17.49 -9.73
CA SER A 122 -8.92 -18.54 -9.84
C SER A 122 -8.69 -19.04 -11.27
N GLN A 123 -9.63 -18.77 -12.19
CA GLN A 123 -9.59 -19.27 -13.58
C GLN A 123 -8.66 -18.48 -14.49
N TYR A 124 -8.22 -17.29 -14.06
CA TYR A 124 -7.36 -16.45 -14.87
C TYR A 124 -5.91 -16.96 -14.90
N ASP A 125 -5.16 -16.55 -15.93
CA ASP A 125 -3.79 -17.01 -16.15
C ASP A 125 -2.76 -16.20 -15.31
N PHE A 126 -2.27 -16.82 -14.23
CA PHE A 126 -1.27 -16.28 -13.29
C PHE A 126 0.19 -16.64 -13.63
N SER A 127 0.45 -17.26 -14.79
CA SER A 127 1.80 -17.77 -15.14
C SER A 127 2.84 -16.68 -15.38
N SER A 128 2.41 -15.46 -15.71
CA SER A 128 3.30 -14.37 -16.12
C SER A 128 3.76 -13.52 -14.93
N ARG A 129 5.06 -13.20 -14.92
CA ARG A 129 5.66 -12.26 -13.97
C ARG A 129 5.08 -10.85 -14.08
N SER A 130 4.80 -10.42 -15.32
CA SER A 130 4.30 -9.08 -15.63
C SER A 130 3.09 -9.15 -16.55
N ARG A 131 2.14 -8.24 -16.35
CA ARG A 131 0.97 -8.05 -17.20
C ARG A 131 0.82 -6.57 -17.53
N THR A 132 0.31 -6.26 -18.72
CA THR A 132 -0.03 -4.88 -19.10
C THR A 132 -1.53 -4.73 -18.99
N VAL A 133 -1.97 -3.86 -18.08
CA VAL A 133 -3.40 -3.60 -17.84
C VAL A 133 -3.77 -2.33 -18.56
N GLU A 134 -4.81 -2.39 -19.40
CA GLU A 134 -5.32 -1.22 -20.10
C GLU A 134 -6.14 -0.32 -19.16
N LYS A 135 -6.31 0.93 -19.53
CA LYS A 135 -7.25 1.84 -18.88
C LYS A 135 -8.66 1.23 -18.96
N HIS A 136 -9.39 1.25 -17.85
CA HIS A 136 -10.66 0.53 -17.64
C HIS A 136 -10.55 -1.00 -17.58
N GLY A 137 -9.37 -1.56 -17.80
CA GLY A 137 -9.09 -2.98 -17.63
C GLY A 137 -9.05 -3.41 -16.17
N ILE A 138 -9.20 -4.72 -15.96
CA ILE A 138 -9.23 -5.32 -14.62
C ILE A 138 -8.08 -6.32 -14.48
N ALA A 139 -7.34 -6.17 -13.38
CA ALA A 139 -6.31 -7.10 -12.96
C ALA A 139 -6.77 -7.90 -11.74
N VAL A 140 -6.33 -9.14 -11.67
CA VAL A 140 -6.56 -10.05 -10.54
C VAL A 140 -5.22 -10.37 -9.91
N LEU A 141 -5.15 -10.25 -8.58
CA LEU A 141 -3.96 -10.53 -7.80
C LEU A 141 -4.26 -11.69 -6.85
N LYS A 142 -3.28 -12.58 -6.72
CA LYS A 142 -3.27 -13.65 -5.72
C LYS A 142 -2.09 -13.42 -4.80
N ASN A 143 -2.33 -13.38 -3.49
CA ASN A 143 -1.24 -13.30 -2.51
C ASN A 143 -0.77 -14.70 -2.06
N LYS A 144 0.35 -14.76 -1.34
CA LYS A 144 0.91 -16.02 -0.82
C LYS A 144 0.06 -16.71 0.25
N TYR A 145 -0.90 -15.98 0.83
CA TYR A 145 -1.88 -16.53 1.78
C TYR A 145 -3.07 -17.19 1.07
N GLY A 146 -3.11 -17.18 -0.28
CA GLY A 146 -4.19 -17.78 -1.06
C GLY A 146 -5.40 -16.87 -1.30
N ASN A 147 -5.34 -15.61 -0.84
CA ASN A 147 -6.41 -14.65 -0.99
C ASN A 147 -6.33 -13.92 -2.34
N TYR A 148 -7.49 -13.43 -2.81
CA TYR A 148 -7.63 -12.73 -4.08
C TYR A 148 -8.02 -11.26 -3.88
N ALA A 149 -7.51 -10.42 -4.77
CA ALA A 149 -7.93 -9.03 -4.93
C ALA A 149 -8.13 -8.71 -6.40
N VAL A 150 -9.10 -7.85 -6.69
CA VAL A 150 -9.39 -7.35 -8.03
C VAL A 150 -9.16 -5.85 -8.07
N ILE A 151 -8.54 -5.37 -9.15
CA ILE A 151 -8.18 -3.97 -9.34
C ILE A 151 -8.66 -3.53 -10.72
N LYS A 152 -9.53 -2.53 -10.77
CA LYS A 152 -9.97 -1.87 -12.01
C LYS A 152 -9.22 -0.56 -12.18
N ILE A 153 -8.53 -0.40 -13.30
CA ILE A 153 -7.82 0.84 -13.63
C ILE A 153 -8.84 1.88 -14.09
N LEU A 154 -8.94 3.01 -13.40
CA LEU A 154 -9.88 4.08 -13.75
C LEU A 154 -9.21 5.14 -14.63
N GLU A 155 -7.98 5.51 -14.30
CA GLU A 155 -7.25 6.56 -15.01
C GLU A 155 -5.74 6.35 -14.89
N ILE A 156 -5.02 6.68 -15.97
CA ILE A 156 -3.56 6.70 -16.02
C ILE A 156 -3.16 8.07 -16.53
N LYS A 157 -2.34 8.78 -15.76
CA LYS A 157 -1.70 10.04 -16.17
C LYS A 157 -0.22 9.82 -16.28
N ASP A 158 0.36 10.19 -17.42
CA ASP A 158 1.76 9.99 -17.72
C ASP A 158 2.44 11.34 -18.01
N ASN A 159 3.42 11.70 -17.19
CA ASN A 159 4.10 13.00 -17.33
C ASN A 159 4.95 13.14 -18.60
N SER A 160 5.46 12.03 -19.15
CA SER A 160 6.23 12.02 -20.40
C SER A 160 5.34 12.16 -21.63
N ARG A 161 4.01 12.17 -21.45
CA ARG A 161 3.00 12.29 -22.48
C ARG A 161 2.07 13.50 -22.25
N GLY A 162 2.52 14.47 -21.47
CA GLY A 162 1.85 15.77 -21.30
C GLY A 162 1.02 15.95 -20.03
N ALA A 163 0.93 14.94 -19.15
CA ALA A 163 0.35 15.14 -17.83
C ALA A 163 1.30 15.91 -16.89
N LEU A 164 0.76 16.59 -15.88
CA LEU A 164 1.58 17.33 -14.90
C LEU A 164 2.45 16.43 -14.02
N LYS A 165 2.00 15.19 -13.79
CA LYS A 165 2.69 14.19 -12.96
C LYS A 165 2.20 12.80 -13.36
N ASP A 166 2.98 11.79 -12.99
CA ASP A 166 2.52 10.41 -13.05
C ASP A 166 1.48 10.17 -11.96
N GLU A 167 0.33 9.60 -12.32
CA GLU A 167 -0.75 9.27 -11.38
C GLU A 167 -1.53 8.05 -11.87
N LEU A 168 -1.69 7.07 -11.00
CA LEU A 168 -2.54 5.91 -11.22
C LEU A 168 -3.76 6.04 -10.33
N HIS A 169 -4.93 5.97 -10.95
CA HIS A 169 -6.21 5.92 -10.28
C HIS A 169 -6.82 4.54 -10.49
N PHE A 170 -7.07 3.81 -9.41
CA PHE A 170 -7.71 2.49 -9.48
C PHE A 170 -8.75 2.28 -8.38
N LYS A 171 -9.78 1.49 -8.70
CA LYS A 171 -10.73 0.90 -7.74
C LYS A 171 -10.26 -0.50 -7.40
N TYR A 172 -10.42 -0.92 -6.15
CA TYR A 172 -10.06 -2.27 -5.73
C TYR A 172 -11.08 -2.88 -4.77
N LEU A 173 -11.13 -4.21 -4.76
CA LEU A 173 -11.88 -5.03 -3.83
C LEU A 173 -11.04 -6.27 -3.47
N ILE A 174 -10.94 -6.56 -2.18
CA ILE A 174 -10.28 -7.72 -1.61
C ILE A 174 -11.37 -8.64 -1.06
N ASN A 175 -11.28 -9.92 -1.35
CA ASN A 175 -12.20 -10.90 -0.80
C ASN A 175 -11.72 -11.33 0.60
N PRO A 176 -12.45 -11.01 1.69
CA PRO A 176 -11.99 -11.29 3.05
C PRO A 176 -12.07 -12.77 3.43
N ASP A 177 -12.85 -13.59 2.71
CA ASP A 177 -13.07 -15.00 3.03
C ASP A 177 -12.15 -15.95 2.22
N GLY A 178 -11.19 -15.41 1.46
CA GLY A 178 -10.39 -16.18 0.51
C GLY A 178 -11.19 -16.77 -0.66
N LYS A 179 -12.47 -16.38 -0.80
CA LYS A 179 -13.33 -16.77 -1.92
C LYS A 179 -12.82 -16.13 -3.22
N THR A 180 -13.20 -16.75 -4.33
CA THR A 180 -12.81 -16.32 -5.68
C THR A 180 -13.90 -15.50 -6.38
N ASP A 181 -15.10 -15.43 -5.80
CA ASP A 181 -16.25 -14.69 -6.32
C ASP A 181 -16.28 -13.26 -5.76
N PHE A 182 -16.48 -12.28 -6.64
CA PHE A 182 -16.54 -10.85 -6.35
C PHE A 182 -17.89 -10.21 -6.73
N SER A 183 -18.87 -11.03 -7.12
CA SER A 183 -20.24 -10.60 -7.43
C SER A 183 -21.12 -10.31 -6.21
#